data_AF-A0A1V5KXY5-F1
#
_entry.id   AF-A0A1V5KXY5-F1
#
_cell.length_a   1.000
_cell.length_b   1.000
_cell.length_c   1.000
_cell.angle_alpha   90.00
_cell.angle_beta   90.00
_cell.angle_gamma   90.00
#
_symmetry.space_group_name_H-M   'P 1'
#
loop_
_entity.id
_entity.type
_entity.pdbx_description
1 polymer ?
#
loop_
_entity_poly.entity_id
_entity_poly.type
_entity_poly.pdbx_seq_one_letter_code
_entity_poly.pdbx_strand_id
1 'polypeptide(L)'
;MLKDKRIAILIGPQFHDEEATLPKEYLLKLGAEVHWVGLDRSTLTGKYNRVTLTPDKTVDEIRASDYDGLIIPGGGAPERIRIDDTALALVKAFWRTGRPVGAICHGAQVLISAGLLEGVTTTCFVGIRDDVKLAGAHYVDQEVCVDGPYISSRKPEDLPAFNKAFSEAVAGVHLHTEVADLDPLASLQLAISREKGAMEFYRSAAAVMKQEKIRNKFTYFSAIEQGHFDQLSELYVKLSGGQGPAALVSNQEIGGHKVSPDLSGEEAIRLAMGAEEKAYQFYRQAALKARHPKAKEMFEYLAAEEIDHKRLLSVDRSTAAGGQGHFQWATHWDVPPGMEDLW
;
A
#
# COMPACT_ATOMS: atom_id res chain seq x y z
N MET A 1 -13.52 -7.21 16.62
CA MET A 1 -14.63 -6.22 16.54
C MET A 1 -14.07 -4.95 15.91
N LEU A 2 -14.83 -4.28 15.04
CA LEU A 2 -14.43 -3.10 14.28
C LEU A 2 -15.04 -1.80 14.86
N LYS A 3 -15.26 -1.76 16.17
CA LYS A 3 -15.81 -0.57 16.84
C LYS A 3 -14.90 0.64 16.58
N ASP A 4 -15.51 1.79 16.32
CA ASP A 4 -14.85 3.06 16.03
C ASP A 4 -14.04 3.08 14.71
N LYS A 5 -14.25 2.09 13.82
CA LYS A 5 -13.65 2.05 12.48
C LYS A 5 -14.58 2.64 11.43
N ARG A 6 -14.06 3.51 10.58
CA ARG A 6 -14.82 4.13 9.47
C ARG A 6 -14.40 3.59 8.12
N ILE A 7 -15.33 3.04 7.35
CA ILE A 7 -15.05 2.47 6.02
C ILE A 7 -15.83 3.24 4.95
N ALA A 8 -15.15 3.58 3.85
CA ALA A 8 -15.77 4.15 2.66
C ALA A 8 -16.03 3.04 1.64
N ILE A 9 -17.20 3.05 1.00
CA ILE A 9 -17.51 2.23 -0.17
C ILE A 9 -17.78 3.17 -1.34
N LEU A 10 -16.87 3.20 -2.31
CA LEU A 10 -16.96 4.08 -3.48
C LEU A 10 -17.95 3.50 -4.49
N ILE A 11 -19.08 4.16 -4.67
CA ILE A 11 -20.16 3.72 -5.56
C ILE A 11 -20.44 4.75 -6.66
N GLY A 12 -21.04 4.27 -7.75
CA GLY A 12 -21.48 5.10 -8.86
C GLY A 12 -22.67 4.45 -9.56
N PRO A 13 -23.22 5.08 -10.61
CA PRO A 13 -24.32 4.52 -11.37
C PRO A 13 -23.99 3.12 -11.90
N GLN A 14 -24.94 2.17 -11.80
CA GLN A 14 -24.73 0.76 -12.16
C GLN A 14 -23.67 0.03 -11.31
N PHE A 15 -23.49 0.40 -10.04
CA PHE A 15 -22.73 -0.43 -9.11
C PHE A 15 -23.30 -1.86 -9.06
N HIS A 16 -22.46 -2.85 -8.78
CA HIS A 16 -22.96 -4.21 -8.58
C HIS A 16 -23.72 -4.31 -7.25
N ASP A 17 -24.99 -4.68 -7.32
CA ASP A 17 -25.95 -4.61 -6.20
C ASP A 17 -25.38 -5.28 -4.92
N GLU A 18 -24.96 -6.54 -5.01
CA GLU A 18 -24.44 -7.31 -3.87
C GLU A 18 -23.03 -6.88 -3.42
N GLU A 19 -22.17 -6.45 -4.33
CA GLU A 19 -20.80 -6.04 -3.99
C GLU A 19 -20.76 -4.69 -3.27
N ALA A 20 -21.82 -3.88 -3.36
CA ALA A 20 -21.96 -2.64 -2.60
C ALA A 20 -22.71 -2.81 -1.26
N THR A 21 -23.62 -3.79 -1.16
CA THR A 21 -24.46 -3.99 0.04
C THR A 21 -23.90 -5.03 1.00
N LEU A 22 -23.46 -6.19 0.52
CA LEU A 22 -23.03 -7.29 1.40
C LEU A 22 -21.75 -6.95 2.20
N PRO A 23 -20.73 -6.27 1.64
CA PRO A 23 -19.61 -5.79 2.46
C PRO A 23 -20.05 -4.80 3.53
N LYS A 24 -20.96 -3.86 3.21
CA LYS A 24 -21.50 -2.91 4.19
C LYS A 24 -22.20 -3.64 5.34
N GLU A 25 -23.11 -4.55 5.03
CA GLU A 25 -23.83 -5.34 6.03
C GLU A 25 -22.89 -6.15 6.92
N TYR A 26 -21.87 -6.77 6.34
CA TYR A 26 -20.88 -7.55 7.08
C TYR A 26 -20.08 -6.67 8.05
N LEU A 27 -19.58 -5.52 7.59
CA LEU A 27 -18.78 -4.59 8.40
C LEU A 27 -19.61 -3.92 9.51
N LEU A 28 -20.87 -3.57 9.22
CA LEU A 28 -21.81 -3.05 10.24
C LEU A 28 -22.05 -4.08 11.35
N LYS A 29 -22.21 -5.37 11.02
CA LYS A 29 -22.35 -6.45 12.02
C LYS A 29 -21.11 -6.58 12.90
N LEU A 30 -19.93 -6.21 12.40
CA LEU A 30 -18.69 -6.20 13.17
C LEU A 30 -18.49 -4.90 13.98
N GLY A 31 -19.37 -3.91 13.83
CA GLY A 31 -19.38 -2.65 14.60
C GLY A 31 -18.71 -1.46 13.93
N ALA A 32 -18.35 -1.55 12.64
CA ALA A 32 -17.80 -0.43 11.88
C ALA A 32 -18.90 0.59 11.50
N GLU A 33 -18.51 1.84 11.31
CA GLU A 33 -19.28 2.86 10.61
C GLU A 33 -18.95 2.78 9.11
N VAL A 34 -19.95 2.70 8.24
CA VAL A 34 -19.74 2.47 6.79
C VAL A 34 -20.54 3.47 5.96
N HIS A 35 -19.84 4.24 5.14
CA HIS A 35 -20.42 5.25 4.26
C HIS A 35 -20.36 4.81 2.79
N TRP A 36 -21.48 4.92 2.09
CA TRP A 36 -21.47 4.96 0.63
C TRP A 36 -21.00 6.33 0.17
N VAL A 37 -19.96 6.35 -0.65
CA VAL A 37 -19.34 7.56 -1.19
C VAL A 37 -19.59 7.60 -2.69
N GLY A 38 -20.31 8.61 -3.16
CA GLY A 38 -20.66 8.78 -4.57
C GLY A 38 -19.85 9.89 -5.24
N LEU A 39 -19.95 10.00 -6.56
CA LEU A 39 -19.45 11.17 -7.29
C LEU A 39 -20.30 12.42 -7.00
N ASP A 40 -21.59 12.21 -6.76
CA ASP A 40 -22.56 13.21 -6.32
C ASP A 40 -23.58 12.56 -5.35
N ARG A 41 -24.58 13.34 -4.90
CA ARG A 41 -25.67 12.86 -4.02
C ARG A 41 -26.90 12.35 -4.80
N SER A 42 -26.78 12.09 -6.11
CA SER A 42 -27.89 11.55 -6.88
C SER A 42 -28.24 10.13 -6.42
N THR A 43 -29.51 9.77 -6.51
CA THR A 43 -29.94 8.41 -6.25
C THR A 43 -29.44 7.48 -7.37
N LEU A 44 -28.74 6.43 -6.96
CA LEU A 44 -28.09 5.45 -7.83
C LEU A 44 -28.86 4.14 -7.83
N THR A 45 -29.06 3.57 -9.02
CA THR A 45 -29.63 2.22 -9.19
C THR A 45 -28.52 1.23 -9.52
N GLY A 46 -28.53 0.08 -8.85
CA GLY A 46 -27.62 -1.02 -9.10
C GLY A 46 -27.81 -1.61 -10.49
N LYS A 47 -26.77 -2.27 -11.02
CA LYS A 47 -26.74 -2.84 -12.38
C LYS A 47 -27.92 -3.75 -12.68
N TYR A 48 -28.41 -4.50 -11.68
CA TYR A 48 -29.52 -5.44 -11.84
C TYR A 48 -30.87 -4.89 -11.39
N ASN A 49 -30.96 -3.57 -11.10
CA ASN A 49 -32.16 -2.90 -10.62
C ASN A 49 -32.76 -3.50 -9.35
N ARG A 50 -31.95 -4.15 -8.50
CA ARG A 50 -32.41 -4.77 -7.24
C ARG A 50 -32.28 -3.80 -6.08
N VAL A 51 -31.29 -2.93 -6.15
CA VAL A 51 -30.94 -1.99 -5.08
C VAL A 51 -30.95 -0.56 -5.63
N THR A 52 -31.52 0.36 -4.85
CA THR A 52 -31.46 1.81 -5.08
C THR A 52 -30.92 2.47 -3.83
N LEU A 53 -29.85 3.25 -3.96
CA LEU A 53 -29.14 3.88 -2.84
C LEU A 53 -28.94 5.36 -3.11
N THR A 54 -28.90 6.17 -2.06
CA THR A 54 -28.40 7.54 -2.13
C THR A 54 -27.06 7.57 -1.38
N PRO A 55 -25.98 8.07 -2.00
CA PRO A 55 -24.68 8.19 -1.32
C PRO A 55 -24.81 8.98 0.00
N ASP A 56 -24.15 8.48 1.05
CA ASP A 56 -24.11 9.13 2.36
C ASP A 56 -23.26 10.42 2.27
N LYS A 57 -22.19 10.34 1.47
CA LYS A 57 -21.22 11.42 1.20
C LYS A 57 -20.77 11.41 -0.25
N THR A 58 -20.08 12.47 -0.66
CA THR A 58 -19.43 12.57 -1.97
C THR A 58 -17.91 12.52 -1.87
N VAL A 59 -17.24 12.24 -2.99
CA VAL A 59 -15.77 12.12 -3.05
C VAL A 59 -15.02 13.39 -2.63
N ASP A 60 -15.63 14.57 -2.76
CA ASP A 60 -15.12 15.89 -2.36
C ASP A 60 -15.44 16.26 -0.91
N GLU A 61 -16.35 15.55 -0.24
CA GLU A 61 -16.72 15.77 1.16
C GLU A 61 -15.83 15.02 2.17
N ILE A 62 -15.01 14.07 1.71
CA ILE A 62 -14.25 13.17 2.59
C ILE A 62 -12.75 13.28 2.41
N ARG A 63 -12.02 12.97 3.49
CA ARG A 63 -10.57 12.83 3.49
C ARG A 63 -10.21 11.39 3.80
N ALA A 64 -9.27 10.82 3.05
CA ALA A 64 -8.78 9.46 3.28
C ALA A 64 -8.27 9.25 4.73
N SER A 65 -7.68 10.28 5.33
CA SER A 65 -7.19 10.28 6.72
C SER A 65 -8.28 10.04 7.78
N ASP A 66 -9.55 10.27 7.44
CA ASP A 66 -10.68 10.13 8.38
C ASP A 66 -11.29 8.72 8.36
N TYR A 67 -10.78 7.83 7.50
CA TYR A 67 -11.31 6.50 7.25
C TYR A 67 -10.24 5.41 7.43
N ASP A 68 -10.61 4.30 8.04
CA ASP A 68 -9.76 3.13 8.26
C ASP A 68 -9.68 2.18 7.05
N GLY A 69 -10.44 2.42 5.98
CA GLY A 69 -10.34 1.66 4.75
C GLY A 69 -11.31 2.10 3.65
N LEU A 70 -11.06 1.61 2.44
CA LEU A 70 -11.83 1.87 1.22
C LEU A 70 -12.21 0.56 0.54
N ILE A 71 -13.44 0.43 0.07
CA ILE A 71 -13.89 -0.66 -0.82
C ILE A 71 -14.36 -0.05 -2.15
N ILE A 72 -13.97 -0.68 -3.26
CA ILE A 72 -14.35 -0.34 -4.62
C ILE A 72 -15.08 -1.56 -5.23
N PRO A 73 -16.42 -1.56 -5.23
CA PRO A 73 -17.23 -2.58 -5.90
C PRO A 73 -17.07 -2.56 -7.42
N GLY A 74 -17.48 -3.63 -8.07
CA GLY A 74 -17.60 -3.74 -9.51
C GLY A 74 -18.97 -3.28 -10.03
N GLY A 75 -19.42 -3.93 -11.10
CA GLY A 75 -20.57 -3.49 -11.89
C GLY A 75 -20.14 -2.60 -13.06
N GLY A 76 -21.03 -1.72 -13.51
CA GLY A 76 -20.72 -0.67 -14.49
C GLY A 76 -20.20 0.63 -13.86
N ALA A 77 -20.29 0.78 -12.54
CA ALA A 77 -19.84 1.99 -11.83
C ALA A 77 -18.36 2.33 -12.05
N PRO A 78 -17.42 1.37 -12.03
CA PRO A 78 -16.00 1.66 -12.25
C PRO A 78 -15.69 2.40 -13.55
N GLU A 79 -16.44 2.17 -14.64
CA GLU A 79 -16.26 2.89 -15.91
C GLU A 79 -16.48 4.41 -15.79
N ARG A 80 -17.39 4.83 -14.90
CA ARG A 80 -17.63 6.26 -14.63
C ARG A 80 -16.68 6.83 -13.61
N ILE A 81 -16.40 6.06 -12.56
CA ILE A 81 -15.50 6.48 -11.47
C ILE A 81 -14.07 6.68 -11.99
N ARG A 82 -13.60 5.82 -12.89
CA ARG A 82 -12.20 5.79 -13.36
C ARG A 82 -11.80 6.93 -14.29
N ILE A 83 -12.74 7.81 -14.67
CA ILE A 83 -12.51 9.01 -15.47
C ILE A 83 -12.81 10.30 -14.68
N ASP A 84 -13.15 10.17 -13.40
CA ASP A 84 -13.37 11.31 -12.51
C ASP A 84 -12.08 11.60 -11.73
N ASP A 85 -11.46 12.75 -11.98
CA ASP A 85 -10.18 13.12 -11.38
C ASP A 85 -10.25 13.25 -9.86
N THR A 86 -11.41 13.67 -9.31
CA THR A 86 -11.60 13.82 -7.87
C THR A 86 -11.65 12.45 -7.19
N ALA A 87 -12.37 11.49 -7.78
CA ALA A 87 -12.41 10.11 -7.31
C ALA A 87 -11.04 9.45 -7.42
N LEU A 88 -10.31 9.64 -8.52
CA LEU A 88 -8.94 9.12 -8.67
C LEU A 88 -7.99 9.72 -7.63
N ALA A 89 -8.09 11.02 -7.35
CA ALA A 89 -7.30 11.68 -6.30
C ALA A 89 -7.61 11.11 -4.91
N LEU A 90 -8.89 10.88 -4.59
CA LEU A 90 -9.30 10.26 -3.34
C LEU A 90 -8.76 8.83 -3.20
N VAL A 91 -8.83 8.01 -4.26
CA VAL A 91 -8.32 6.64 -4.28
C VAL A 91 -6.80 6.62 -4.08
N LYS A 92 -6.06 7.50 -4.76
CA LYS A 92 -4.62 7.70 -4.54
C LYS A 92 -4.32 8.12 -3.10
N ALA A 93 -5.13 9.02 -2.52
CA ALA A 93 -4.97 9.43 -1.13
C ALA A 93 -5.18 8.26 -0.16
N PHE A 94 -6.20 7.42 -0.36
CA PHE A 94 -6.40 6.19 0.41
C PHE A 94 -5.21 5.24 0.31
N TRP A 95 -4.72 5.02 -0.91
CA TRP A 95 -3.57 4.17 -1.18
C TRP A 95 -2.33 4.61 -0.39
N ARG A 96 -2.03 5.93 -0.41
CA ARG A 96 -0.94 6.56 0.34
C ARG A 96 -1.08 6.53 1.86
N THR A 97 -2.22 6.13 2.40
CA THR A 97 -2.36 5.98 3.86
C THR A 97 -1.82 4.63 4.38
N GLY A 98 -1.52 3.69 3.48
CA GLY A 98 -1.22 2.30 3.83
C GLY A 98 -2.38 1.58 4.54
N ARG A 99 -3.59 2.16 4.52
CA ARG A 99 -4.80 1.55 5.09
C ARG A 99 -5.43 0.58 4.09
N PRO A 100 -6.23 -0.39 4.56
CA PRO A 100 -6.87 -1.36 3.68
C PRO A 100 -7.64 -0.73 2.51
N VAL A 101 -7.30 -1.15 1.30
CA VAL A 101 -8.03 -0.84 0.06
C VAL A 101 -8.51 -2.16 -0.54
N GLY A 102 -9.81 -2.30 -0.73
CA GLY A 102 -10.45 -3.48 -1.28
C GLY A 102 -11.00 -3.20 -2.67
N ALA A 103 -10.73 -4.03 -3.67
CA ALA A 103 -11.36 -3.95 -4.99
C ALA A 103 -11.92 -5.31 -5.42
N ILE A 104 -13.18 -5.35 -5.85
CA ILE A 104 -13.82 -6.59 -6.29
C ILE A 104 -14.37 -6.45 -7.71
N CYS A 105 -14.28 -7.53 -8.50
CA CYS A 105 -14.84 -7.61 -9.84
C CYS A 105 -14.22 -6.55 -10.77
N HIS A 106 -14.99 -5.56 -11.21
CA HIS A 106 -14.51 -4.46 -12.07
C HIS A 106 -13.88 -3.30 -11.28
N GLY A 107 -13.93 -3.32 -9.94
CA GLY A 107 -13.38 -2.24 -9.10
C GLY A 107 -11.91 -1.95 -9.37
N ALA A 108 -11.14 -2.95 -9.81
CA ALA A 108 -9.74 -2.79 -10.20
C ALA A 108 -9.53 -1.80 -11.37
N GLN A 109 -10.54 -1.52 -12.22
CA GLN A 109 -10.44 -0.51 -13.28
C GLN A 109 -10.15 0.90 -12.74
N VAL A 110 -10.65 1.21 -11.54
CA VAL A 110 -10.37 2.48 -10.86
C VAL A 110 -8.90 2.55 -10.47
N LEU A 111 -8.32 1.45 -9.99
CA LEU A 111 -6.90 1.37 -9.63
C LEU A 111 -5.99 1.40 -10.87
N ILE A 112 -6.42 0.80 -11.99
CA ILE A 112 -5.74 0.92 -13.29
C ILE A 112 -5.63 2.40 -13.68
N SER A 113 -6.76 3.12 -13.72
CA SER A 113 -6.76 4.55 -14.10
C SER A 113 -6.05 5.44 -13.09
N ALA A 114 -6.02 5.03 -11.81
CA ALA A 114 -5.24 5.71 -10.79
C ALA A 114 -3.72 5.45 -10.92
N GLY A 115 -3.28 4.50 -11.76
CA GLY A 115 -1.86 4.15 -11.91
C GLY A 115 -1.29 3.43 -10.68
N LEU A 116 -2.10 2.62 -9.99
CA LEU A 116 -1.75 2.02 -8.69
C LEU A 116 -1.48 0.52 -8.75
N LEU A 117 -1.62 -0.13 -9.91
CA LEU A 117 -1.48 -1.59 -10.03
C LEU A 117 -0.08 -2.07 -10.44
N GLU A 118 0.84 -1.16 -10.73
CA GLU A 118 2.18 -1.54 -11.16
C GLU A 118 2.90 -2.34 -10.06
N GLY A 119 3.33 -3.56 -10.38
CA GLY A 119 4.01 -4.44 -9.42
C GLY A 119 3.11 -5.13 -8.38
N VAL A 120 1.81 -4.82 -8.37
CA VAL A 120 0.85 -5.36 -7.40
C VAL A 120 0.41 -6.75 -7.83
N THR A 121 0.36 -7.70 -6.89
CA THR A 121 -0.33 -8.98 -7.09
C THR A 121 -1.81 -8.80 -6.84
N THR A 122 -2.65 -9.13 -7.81
CA THR A 122 -4.10 -8.87 -7.74
C THR A 122 -4.90 -9.95 -8.45
N THR A 123 -6.17 -10.06 -8.09
CA THR A 123 -7.19 -10.74 -8.89
C THR A 123 -8.23 -9.71 -9.35
N CYS A 124 -9.13 -10.08 -10.28
CA CYS A 124 -10.16 -9.19 -10.80
C CYS A 124 -11.24 -9.98 -11.56
N PHE A 125 -12.29 -9.29 -12.02
CA PHE A 125 -13.21 -9.91 -12.98
C PHE A 125 -12.45 -10.32 -14.24
N VAL A 126 -12.73 -11.52 -14.75
CA VAL A 126 -11.98 -12.12 -15.87
C VAL A 126 -11.97 -11.23 -17.12
N GLY A 127 -13.02 -10.43 -17.34
CA GLY A 127 -13.13 -9.53 -18.48
C GLY A 127 -12.10 -8.40 -18.52
N ILE A 128 -11.51 -8.03 -17.37
CA ILE A 128 -10.49 -6.97 -17.26
C ILE A 128 -9.11 -7.52 -16.90
N ARG A 129 -8.93 -8.86 -16.94
CA ARG A 129 -7.67 -9.53 -16.59
C ARG A 129 -6.49 -8.99 -17.37
N ASP A 130 -6.67 -8.80 -18.67
CA ASP A 130 -5.58 -8.40 -19.55
C ASP A 130 -5.27 -6.89 -19.39
N ASP A 131 -6.27 -6.07 -19.06
CA ASP A 131 -6.07 -4.66 -18.68
C ASP A 131 -5.23 -4.55 -17.40
N VAL A 132 -5.54 -5.38 -16.39
CA VAL A 132 -4.79 -5.44 -15.13
C VAL A 132 -3.32 -5.83 -15.38
N LYS A 133 -3.07 -6.81 -16.25
CA LYS A 133 -1.69 -7.19 -16.63
C LYS A 133 -0.98 -6.08 -17.38
N LEU A 134 -1.66 -5.40 -18.30
CA LEU A 134 -1.11 -4.27 -19.05
C LEU A 134 -0.82 -3.07 -18.15
N ALA A 135 -1.52 -2.93 -17.03
CA ALA A 135 -1.23 -1.96 -15.98
C ALA A 135 -0.05 -2.35 -15.08
N GLY A 136 0.70 -3.41 -15.42
CA GLY A 136 1.90 -3.84 -14.71
C GLY A 136 1.66 -4.77 -13.51
N ALA A 137 0.42 -5.22 -13.29
CA ALA A 137 0.08 -6.08 -12.16
C ALA A 137 0.39 -7.58 -12.42
N HIS A 138 0.67 -8.31 -11.34
CA HIS A 138 0.75 -9.76 -11.34
C HIS A 138 -0.62 -10.39 -11.09
N TYR A 139 -1.34 -10.72 -12.16
CA TYR A 139 -2.65 -11.36 -12.05
C TYR A 139 -2.58 -12.80 -11.51
N VAL A 140 -3.42 -13.11 -10.52
CA VAL A 140 -3.66 -14.47 -10.01
C VAL A 140 -5.15 -14.82 -10.08
N ASP A 141 -5.49 -16.03 -10.49
CA ASP A 141 -6.88 -16.51 -10.47
C ASP A 141 -7.21 -17.13 -9.11
N GLN A 142 -7.47 -16.28 -8.12
CA GLN A 142 -7.81 -16.65 -6.75
C GLN A 142 -9.09 -15.97 -6.29
N GLU A 143 -9.83 -16.61 -5.38
CA GLU A 143 -11.06 -16.03 -4.81
C GLU A 143 -10.78 -14.75 -4.04
N VAL A 144 -9.68 -14.73 -3.29
CA VAL A 144 -9.18 -13.55 -2.59
C VAL A 144 -7.68 -13.50 -2.77
N CYS A 145 -7.17 -12.33 -3.13
CA CYS A 145 -5.76 -12.03 -3.17
C CYS A 145 -5.48 -10.90 -2.17
N VAL A 146 -4.46 -11.09 -1.33
CA VAL A 146 -4.02 -10.10 -0.35
C VAL A 146 -2.56 -9.76 -0.66
N ASP A 147 -2.31 -8.50 -1.01
CA ASP A 147 -0.98 -7.94 -1.23
C ASP A 147 -0.80 -6.71 -0.34
N GLY A 148 -0.21 -6.92 0.84
CA GLY A 148 -0.12 -5.89 1.88
C GLY A 148 -1.51 -5.42 2.37
N PRO A 149 -1.82 -4.10 2.33
CA PRO A 149 -3.13 -3.54 2.64
C PRO A 149 -4.11 -3.66 1.48
N TYR A 150 -3.70 -4.14 0.29
CA TYR A 150 -4.59 -4.26 -0.84
C TYR A 150 -5.24 -5.65 -0.88
N ILE A 151 -6.57 -5.68 -0.94
CA ILE A 151 -7.38 -6.90 -0.99
C ILE A 151 -8.17 -6.90 -2.29
N SER A 152 -8.14 -8.01 -3.04
CA SER A 152 -8.92 -8.12 -4.27
C SER A 152 -9.66 -9.45 -4.40
N SER A 153 -10.78 -9.44 -5.12
CA SER A 153 -11.62 -10.62 -5.42
C SER A 153 -12.26 -10.52 -6.81
N ARG A 154 -12.69 -11.65 -7.39
CA ARG A 154 -13.05 -11.70 -8.83
C ARG A 154 -14.51 -11.36 -9.11
N LYS A 155 -15.42 -11.73 -8.21
CA LYS A 155 -16.86 -11.81 -8.50
C LYS A 155 -17.69 -11.97 -7.23
N PRO A 156 -19.03 -11.84 -7.29
CA PRO A 156 -19.89 -11.90 -6.10
C PRO A 156 -19.77 -13.17 -5.27
N GLU A 157 -19.48 -14.32 -5.89
CA GLU A 157 -19.32 -15.59 -5.16
C GLU A 157 -18.13 -15.56 -4.20
N ASP A 158 -17.14 -14.69 -4.45
CA ASP A 158 -15.94 -14.54 -3.63
C ASP A 158 -16.16 -13.55 -2.44
N LEU A 159 -17.32 -12.91 -2.33
CA LEU A 159 -17.64 -11.93 -1.27
C LEU A 159 -17.42 -12.44 0.17
N PRO A 160 -17.72 -13.71 0.53
CA PRO A 160 -17.41 -14.22 1.86
C PRO A 160 -15.91 -14.17 2.20
N ALA A 161 -15.04 -14.54 1.24
CA ALA A 161 -13.59 -14.50 1.41
C ALA A 161 -13.08 -13.05 1.43
N PHE A 162 -13.56 -12.21 0.51
CA PHE A 162 -13.25 -10.78 0.46
C PHE A 162 -13.58 -10.06 1.77
N ASN A 163 -14.81 -10.22 2.25
CA ASN A 163 -15.30 -9.55 3.46
C ASN A 163 -14.49 -9.95 4.71
N LYS A 164 -14.17 -11.24 4.83
CA LYS A 164 -13.33 -11.75 5.91
C LYS A 164 -11.95 -11.11 5.86
N ALA A 165 -11.24 -11.23 4.73
CA ALA A 165 -9.89 -10.70 4.56
C ALA A 165 -9.82 -9.18 4.78
N PHE A 166 -10.76 -8.43 4.20
CA PHE A 166 -10.82 -6.97 4.39
C PHE A 166 -11.07 -6.60 5.86
N SER A 167 -11.97 -7.28 6.55
CA SER A 167 -12.23 -7.02 7.98
C SER A 167 -11.04 -7.36 8.88
N GLU A 168 -10.30 -8.43 8.58
CA GLU A 168 -9.08 -8.83 9.30
C GLU A 168 -7.97 -7.80 9.09
N ALA A 169 -7.84 -7.26 7.86
CA ALA A 169 -6.92 -6.19 7.54
C ALA A 169 -7.25 -4.88 8.29
N VAL A 170 -8.53 -4.50 8.35
CA VAL A 170 -8.98 -3.31 9.12
C VAL A 170 -8.76 -3.50 10.63
N ALA A 171 -8.99 -4.71 11.14
CA ALA A 171 -8.75 -5.04 12.55
C ALA A 171 -7.25 -5.13 12.91
N GLY A 172 -6.35 -5.27 11.92
CA GLY A 172 -4.91 -5.44 12.12
C GLY A 172 -4.48 -6.85 12.52
N VAL A 173 -5.31 -7.87 12.27
CA VAL A 173 -5.10 -9.26 12.75
C VAL A 173 -4.05 -10.03 11.93
N HIS A 174 -3.68 -9.56 10.73
CA HIS A 174 -2.73 -10.27 9.86
C HIS A 174 -1.26 -9.92 10.05
N LEU A 175 -0.90 -9.05 10.99
CA LEU A 175 0.49 -8.62 11.17
C LEU A 175 1.02 -9.16 12.52
N HIS A 176 1.55 -10.38 12.54
CA HIS A 176 2.34 -10.87 13.66
C HIS A 176 3.72 -10.20 13.64
N THR A 177 3.95 -9.22 14.52
CA THR A 177 5.30 -8.66 14.75
C THR A 177 5.56 -8.30 16.21
N GLU A 178 6.84 -8.30 16.57
CA GLU A 178 7.46 -8.11 17.90
C GLU A 178 7.17 -6.76 18.59
N VAL A 179 6.27 -5.94 18.05
CA VAL A 179 5.94 -4.59 18.54
C VAL A 179 4.97 -4.64 19.73
N ALA A 180 5.07 -5.65 20.60
CA ALA A 180 4.25 -5.70 21.80
C ALA A 180 4.74 -4.64 22.80
N ASP A 181 3.87 -3.66 23.09
CA ASP A 181 3.96 -2.75 24.25
C ASP A 181 5.19 -1.84 24.37
N LEU A 182 5.81 -1.44 23.25
CA LEU A 182 6.90 -0.46 23.26
C LEU A 182 6.38 0.97 23.49
N ASP A 183 7.07 1.71 24.36
CA ASP A 183 6.90 3.16 24.53
C ASP A 183 7.24 3.90 23.21
N PRO A 184 6.64 5.07 22.90
CA PRO A 184 6.87 5.76 21.62
C PRO A 184 8.34 5.99 21.27
N LEU A 185 9.20 6.28 22.25
CA LEU A 185 10.64 6.41 22.00
C LEU A 185 11.29 5.08 21.63
N ALA A 186 10.89 3.98 22.28
CA ALA A 186 11.41 2.65 21.94
C ALA A 186 10.94 2.20 20.54
N SER A 187 9.70 2.52 20.15
CA SER A 187 9.23 2.26 18.78
C SER A 187 10.00 3.07 17.74
N LEU A 188 10.25 4.36 18.01
CA LEU A 188 11.07 5.20 17.12
C LEU A 188 12.52 4.73 17.05
N GLN A 189 13.12 4.34 18.18
CA GLN A 189 14.47 3.78 18.21
C GLN A 189 14.59 2.53 17.32
N LEU A 190 13.60 1.63 17.41
CA LEU A 190 13.57 0.42 16.61
C LEU A 190 13.37 0.75 15.12
N ALA A 191 12.49 1.70 14.79
CA ALA A 191 12.31 2.21 13.43
C ALA A 191 13.63 2.76 12.85
N ILE A 192 14.32 3.64 13.59
CA ILE A 192 15.62 4.20 13.18
C ILE A 192 16.64 3.10 12.91
N SER A 193 16.67 2.06 13.76
CA SER A 193 17.56 0.92 13.55
C SER A 193 17.23 0.11 12.30
N ARG A 194 15.95 0.01 11.93
CA ARG A 194 15.50 -0.68 10.71
C ARG A 194 15.89 0.12 9.46
N GLU A 195 15.59 1.41 9.44
CA GLU A 195 15.97 2.30 8.32
C GLU A 195 17.48 2.30 8.07
N LYS A 196 18.27 2.35 9.15
CA LYS A 196 19.72 2.25 9.04
C LYS A 196 20.16 0.90 8.43
N GLY A 197 19.54 -0.20 8.84
CA GLY A 197 19.81 -1.52 8.28
C GLY A 197 19.44 -1.63 6.80
N ALA A 198 18.27 -1.11 6.42
CA ALA A 198 17.80 -1.06 5.04
C ALA A 198 18.76 -0.23 4.15
N MET A 199 19.10 0.98 4.59
CA MET A 199 20.08 1.85 3.95
C MET A 199 21.44 1.16 3.73
N GLU A 200 21.98 0.48 4.74
CA GLU A 200 23.27 -0.21 4.67
C GLU A 200 23.24 -1.42 3.73
N PHE A 201 22.12 -2.16 3.71
CA PHE A 201 21.90 -3.24 2.75
C PHE A 201 21.84 -2.70 1.32
N TYR A 202 21.03 -1.67 1.06
CA TYR A 202 20.90 -1.08 -0.28
C TYR A 202 22.25 -0.57 -0.80
N ARG A 203 23.01 0.11 0.06
CA ARG A 203 24.37 0.57 -0.25
C ARG A 203 25.31 -0.59 -0.57
N SER A 204 25.30 -1.64 0.24
CA SER A 204 26.15 -2.81 0.06
C SER A 204 25.80 -3.58 -1.22
N ALA A 205 24.51 -3.78 -1.48
CA ALA A 205 24.02 -4.43 -2.67
C ALA A 205 24.42 -3.63 -3.93
N ALA A 206 24.20 -2.31 -3.95
CA ALA A 206 24.65 -1.45 -5.05
C ALA A 206 26.15 -1.61 -5.34
N ALA A 207 26.99 -1.71 -4.31
CA ALA A 207 28.43 -1.84 -4.46
C ALA A 207 28.88 -3.14 -5.16
N VAL A 208 28.08 -4.22 -5.07
CA VAL A 208 28.40 -5.52 -5.69
C VAL A 208 27.64 -5.78 -6.99
N MET A 209 26.62 -4.97 -7.31
CA MET A 209 25.82 -5.13 -8.54
C MET A 209 26.62 -4.77 -9.80
N LYS A 210 26.73 -5.75 -10.71
CA LYS A 210 27.36 -5.55 -12.04
C LYS A 210 26.44 -4.87 -13.05
N GLN A 211 25.13 -5.07 -12.92
CA GLN A 211 24.13 -4.52 -13.83
C GLN A 211 23.84 -3.08 -13.43
N GLU A 212 24.20 -2.12 -14.28
CA GLU A 212 24.09 -0.69 -13.99
C GLU A 212 22.69 -0.27 -13.57
N LYS A 213 21.65 -0.75 -14.25
CA LYS A 213 20.26 -0.44 -13.91
C LYS A 213 19.90 -0.85 -12.47
N ILE A 214 20.26 -2.08 -12.09
CA ILE A 214 20.00 -2.59 -10.75
C ILE A 214 20.85 -1.82 -9.73
N ARG A 215 22.14 -1.60 -10.01
CA ARG A 215 23.01 -0.80 -9.15
C ARG A 215 22.42 0.59 -8.88
N ASN A 216 22.00 1.31 -9.91
CA ASN A 216 21.44 2.66 -9.78
C ASN A 216 20.14 2.64 -8.96
N LYS A 217 19.31 1.60 -9.15
CA LYS A 217 18.09 1.39 -8.36
C LYS A 217 18.40 1.20 -6.88
N PHE A 218 19.36 0.34 -6.53
CA PHE A 218 19.77 0.13 -5.13
C PHE A 218 20.43 1.38 -4.54
N THR A 219 21.18 2.16 -5.33
CA THR A 219 21.70 3.47 -4.90
C THR A 219 20.56 4.44 -4.58
N TYR A 220 19.53 4.48 -5.41
CA TYR A 220 18.34 5.31 -5.20
C TYR A 220 17.61 4.95 -3.90
N PHE A 221 17.31 3.66 -3.68
CA PHE A 221 16.71 3.20 -2.42
C PHE A 221 17.57 3.53 -1.20
N SER A 222 18.90 3.37 -1.28
CA SER A 222 19.78 3.76 -0.18
C SER A 222 19.66 5.24 0.20
N ALA A 223 19.42 6.12 -0.78
CA ALA A 223 19.20 7.55 -0.53
C ALA A 223 17.82 7.82 0.09
N ILE A 224 16.78 7.08 -0.30
CA ILE A 224 15.45 7.22 0.32
C ILE A 224 15.49 6.78 1.79
N GLU A 225 16.06 5.61 2.10
CA GLU A 225 16.12 5.14 3.49
C GLU A 225 17.00 6.03 4.38
N GLN A 226 18.00 6.71 3.81
CA GLN A 226 18.73 7.76 4.53
C GLN A 226 17.80 8.91 4.92
N GLY A 227 16.90 9.32 4.02
CA GLY A 227 15.88 10.34 4.30
C GLY A 227 14.91 9.91 5.41
N HIS A 228 14.41 8.67 5.38
CA HIS A 228 13.58 8.10 6.44
C HIS A 228 14.31 8.05 7.79
N PHE A 229 15.56 7.59 7.78
CA PHE A 229 16.44 7.58 8.95
C PHE A 229 16.60 8.97 9.56
N ASP A 230 16.82 9.99 8.73
CA ASP A 230 17.01 11.38 9.17
C ASP A 230 15.72 11.93 9.79
N GLN A 231 14.57 11.73 9.14
CA GLN A 231 13.26 12.18 9.63
C GLN A 231 12.88 11.53 10.96
N LEU A 232 13.10 10.22 11.10
CA LEU A 232 12.86 9.49 12.35
C LEU A 232 13.80 9.95 13.46
N SER A 233 15.08 10.15 13.14
CA SER A 233 16.09 10.63 14.10
C SER A 233 15.73 12.03 14.61
N GLU A 234 15.30 12.92 13.72
CA GLU A 234 14.84 14.27 14.09
C GLU A 234 13.60 14.20 14.99
N LEU A 235 12.62 13.36 14.65
CA LEU A 235 11.43 13.16 15.47
C LEU A 235 11.78 12.58 16.85
N TYR A 236 12.69 11.62 16.92
CA TYR A 236 13.17 11.04 18.18
C TYR A 236 13.77 12.12 19.08
N VAL A 237 14.70 12.94 18.55
CA VAL A 237 15.34 14.04 19.30
C VAL A 237 14.31 15.03 19.83
N LYS A 238 13.29 15.35 19.02
CA LYS A 238 12.19 16.24 19.45
C LYS A 238 11.38 15.65 20.60
N LEU A 239 11.11 14.34 20.57
CA LEU A 239 10.29 13.67 21.60
C LEU A 239 11.08 13.28 22.86
N SER A 240 12.40 13.10 22.75
CA SER A 240 13.28 12.73 23.87
C SER A 240 13.77 13.94 24.69
N GLY A 241 13.41 15.17 24.28
CA GLY A 241 13.89 16.39 24.91
C GLY A 241 15.33 16.74 24.56
N GLY A 242 15.78 16.39 23.34
CA GLY A 242 17.10 16.74 22.81
C GLY A 242 18.14 15.62 22.87
N GLN A 243 17.78 14.42 23.32
CA GLN A 243 18.68 13.26 23.33
C GLN A 243 18.64 12.55 21.98
N GLY A 244 19.83 12.23 21.44
CA GLY A 244 19.94 11.38 20.24
C GLY A 244 19.50 9.94 20.51
N PRO A 245 19.13 9.19 19.46
CA PRO A 245 18.85 7.77 19.59
C PRO A 245 20.05 7.01 20.15
N ALA A 246 19.78 5.94 20.90
CA ALA A 246 20.82 5.05 21.43
C ALA A 246 21.62 4.38 20.30
N ALA A 247 22.77 3.78 20.64
CA ALA A 247 23.63 3.10 19.68
C ALA A 247 22.81 2.09 18.84
N LEU A 248 22.80 2.32 17.53
CA LEU A 248 22.00 1.56 16.58
C LEU A 248 22.72 0.27 16.21
N VAL A 249 21.96 -0.83 16.12
CA VAL A 249 22.48 -2.08 15.59
C VAL A 249 22.55 -1.94 14.08
N SER A 250 23.75 -1.67 13.57
CA SER A 250 24.09 -1.83 12.16
C SER A 250 24.10 -3.32 11.85
N ASN A 251 23.24 -3.73 10.93
CA ASN A 251 23.31 -5.05 10.35
C ASN A 251 23.18 -4.87 8.84
N GLN A 252 24.24 -5.19 8.09
CA GLN A 252 24.18 -5.38 6.63
C GLN A 252 23.33 -6.60 6.23
N GLU A 253 22.47 -7.06 7.13
CA GLU A 253 21.64 -8.23 7.02
C GLU A 253 20.19 -7.79 6.92
N ILE A 254 19.59 -8.06 5.76
CA ILE A 254 18.15 -8.04 5.59
C ILE A 254 17.66 -9.48 5.58
N GLY A 255 16.73 -9.79 6.49
CA GLY A 255 16.18 -11.14 6.60
C GLY A 255 17.21 -12.22 6.95
N GLY A 256 18.33 -11.86 7.59
CA GLY A 256 19.42 -12.78 7.97
C GLY A 256 20.43 -13.07 6.85
N HIS A 257 20.36 -12.37 5.71
CA HIS A 257 21.29 -12.54 4.59
C HIS A 257 22.27 -11.37 4.51
N LYS A 258 23.57 -11.66 4.64
CA LYS A 258 24.63 -10.70 4.34
C LYS A 258 24.79 -10.54 2.84
N VAL A 259 25.03 -9.32 2.38
CA VAL A 259 25.37 -9.06 0.98
C VAL A 259 26.70 -9.73 0.66
N SER A 260 26.65 -10.71 -0.25
CA SER A 260 27.82 -11.42 -0.74
C SER A 260 28.29 -10.85 -2.09
N PRO A 261 29.59 -10.90 -2.44
CA PRO A 261 30.09 -10.39 -3.73
C PRO A 261 29.49 -11.07 -4.98
N ASP A 262 28.92 -12.26 -4.81
CA ASP A 262 28.27 -13.06 -5.85
C ASP A 262 26.73 -12.92 -5.86
N LEU A 263 26.17 -12.03 -5.03
CA LEU A 263 24.74 -11.78 -4.98
C LEU A 263 24.21 -11.39 -6.37
N SER A 264 23.27 -12.18 -6.88
CA SER A 264 22.64 -11.89 -8.17
C SER A 264 21.64 -10.73 -8.05
N GLY A 265 21.38 -10.02 -9.16
CA GLY A 265 20.39 -8.94 -9.18
C GLY A 265 18.97 -9.40 -8.84
N GLU A 266 18.57 -10.58 -9.34
CA GLU A 266 17.26 -11.17 -9.01
C GLU A 266 17.15 -11.52 -7.53
N GLU A 267 18.20 -12.13 -6.96
CA GLU A 267 18.22 -12.46 -5.53
C GLU A 267 18.24 -11.20 -4.65
N ALA A 268 19.00 -10.18 -5.04
CA ALA A 268 19.03 -8.89 -4.34
C ALA A 268 17.64 -8.24 -4.32
N ILE A 269 16.94 -8.19 -5.46
CA ILE A 269 15.58 -7.63 -5.57
C ILE A 269 14.61 -8.44 -4.71
N ARG A 270 14.69 -9.77 -4.76
CA ARG A 270 13.82 -10.65 -3.94
C ARG A 270 14.03 -10.41 -2.45
N LEU A 271 15.28 -10.28 -2.00
CA LEU A 271 15.62 -9.99 -0.60
C LEU A 271 15.11 -8.60 -0.18
N ALA A 272 15.32 -7.58 -1.03
CA ALA A 272 14.84 -6.22 -0.82
C ALA A 272 13.31 -6.18 -0.67
N MET A 273 12.56 -6.75 -1.61
CA MET A 273 11.10 -6.81 -1.52
C MET A 273 10.59 -7.51 -0.25
N GLY A 274 11.28 -8.56 0.19
CA GLY A 274 10.97 -9.23 1.44
C GLY A 274 11.30 -8.40 2.68
N ALA A 275 12.24 -7.47 2.58
CA ALA A 275 12.53 -6.46 3.60
C ALA A 275 11.41 -5.44 3.70
N GLU A 276 11.05 -4.84 2.58
CA GLU A 276 10.06 -3.76 2.53
C GLU A 276 8.70 -4.25 3.02
N GLU A 277 8.32 -5.49 2.66
CA GLU A 277 7.12 -6.11 3.21
C GLU A 277 7.20 -6.22 4.74
N LYS A 278 8.33 -6.67 5.30
CA LYS A 278 8.49 -6.77 6.76
C LYS A 278 8.53 -5.39 7.43
N ALA A 279 9.07 -4.38 6.77
CA ALA A 279 9.11 -3.01 7.26
C ALA A 279 7.71 -2.38 7.25
N TYR A 280 6.97 -2.51 6.16
CA TYR A 280 5.54 -2.17 6.07
C TYR A 280 4.74 -2.77 7.22
N GLN A 281 4.87 -4.07 7.44
CA GLN A 281 4.16 -4.81 8.50
C GLN A 281 4.50 -4.26 9.90
N PHE A 282 5.77 -3.94 10.12
CA PHE A 282 6.25 -3.31 11.35
C PHE A 282 5.63 -1.92 11.54
N TYR A 283 5.74 -1.04 10.54
CA TYR A 283 5.25 0.33 10.64
C TYR A 283 3.74 0.40 10.78
N ARG A 284 3.01 -0.47 10.08
CA ARG A 284 1.57 -0.55 10.20
C ARG A 284 1.14 -0.93 11.62
N GLN A 285 1.82 -1.89 12.26
CA GLN A 285 1.57 -2.23 13.66
C GLN A 285 1.97 -1.11 14.62
N ALA A 286 3.12 -0.47 14.39
CA ALA A 286 3.58 0.66 15.18
C ALA A 286 2.56 1.81 15.13
N ALA A 287 2.01 2.14 13.95
CA ALA A 287 0.97 3.14 13.77
C ALA A 287 -0.32 2.82 14.54
N LEU A 288 -0.78 1.56 14.49
CA LEU A 288 -1.99 1.14 15.20
C LEU A 288 -1.86 1.23 16.72
N LYS A 289 -0.65 1.04 17.26
CA LYS A 289 -0.38 1.04 18.71
C LYS A 289 0.14 2.39 19.23
N ALA A 290 0.60 3.27 18.35
CA ALA A 290 1.18 4.55 18.71
C ALA A 290 0.17 5.44 19.44
N ARG A 291 0.52 5.82 20.68
CA ARG A 291 -0.28 6.74 21.50
C ARG A 291 -0.02 8.21 21.17
N HIS A 292 1.18 8.53 20.69
CA HIS A 292 1.57 9.89 20.35
C HIS A 292 1.16 10.23 18.90
N PRO A 293 0.38 11.29 18.64
CA PRO A 293 -0.15 11.61 17.31
C PRO A 293 0.91 11.72 16.22
N LYS A 294 2.02 12.43 16.47
CA LYS A 294 3.10 12.59 15.48
C LYS A 294 3.86 11.29 15.20
N ALA A 295 3.97 10.40 16.19
CA ALA A 295 4.64 9.12 15.98
C ALA A 295 3.73 8.20 15.15
N LYS A 296 2.42 8.22 15.43
CA LYS A 296 1.42 7.53 14.61
C LYS A 296 1.47 7.99 13.16
N GLU A 297 1.44 9.30 12.92
CA GLU A 297 1.49 9.88 11.57
C GLU A 297 2.78 9.47 10.84
N MET A 298 3.93 9.54 11.50
CA MET A 298 5.21 9.09 10.94
C MET A 298 5.19 7.60 10.55
N PHE A 299 4.64 6.73 11.41
CA PHE A 299 4.54 5.31 11.08
C PHE A 299 3.51 5.01 9.99
N GLU A 300 2.41 5.77 9.90
CA GLU A 300 1.48 5.67 8.77
C GLU A 300 2.15 6.09 7.45
N TYR A 301 2.96 7.16 7.48
CA TYR A 301 3.76 7.60 6.33
C TYR A 301 4.78 6.55 5.90
N LEU A 302 5.64 6.06 6.81
CA LEU A 302 6.66 5.06 6.47
C LEU A 302 6.03 3.75 5.98
N ALA A 303 4.91 3.32 6.57
CA ALA A 303 4.19 2.15 6.04
C ALA A 303 3.75 2.35 4.57
N ALA A 304 3.37 3.56 4.18
CA ALA A 304 3.02 3.86 2.80
C ALA A 304 4.25 3.88 1.87
N GLU A 305 5.36 4.44 2.31
CA GLU A 305 6.61 4.48 1.51
C GLU A 305 7.14 3.06 1.27
N GLU A 306 7.18 2.21 2.31
CA GLU A 306 7.68 0.83 2.21
C GLU A 306 6.91 -0.01 1.20
N ILE A 307 5.58 0.18 1.13
CA ILE A 307 4.80 -0.55 0.13
C ILE A 307 5.06 -0.05 -1.29
N ASP A 308 5.32 1.25 -1.45
CA ASP A 308 5.71 1.82 -2.75
C ASP A 308 7.13 1.38 -3.13
N HIS A 309 8.05 1.23 -2.17
CA HIS A 309 9.37 0.65 -2.40
C HIS A 309 9.27 -0.79 -2.91
N LYS A 310 8.48 -1.63 -2.23
CA LYS A 310 8.21 -3.01 -2.64
C LYS A 310 7.69 -3.07 -4.08
N ARG A 311 6.73 -2.20 -4.42
CA ARG A 311 6.17 -2.10 -5.78
C ARG A 311 7.24 -1.71 -6.78
N LEU A 312 7.95 -0.60 -6.55
CA LEU A 312 9.02 -0.15 -7.41
C LEU A 312 10.07 -1.24 -7.62
N LEU A 313 10.50 -1.96 -6.58
CA LEU A 313 11.43 -3.10 -6.68
C LEU A 313 10.91 -4.20 -7.61
N SER A 314 9.62 -4.52 -7.54
CA SER A 314 9.00 -5.55 -8.37
C SER A 314 8.95 -5.21 -9.87
N VAL A 315 8.94 -3.91 -10.23
CA VAL A 315 8.81 -3.41 -11.62
C VAL A 315 9.99 -3.81 -12.53
N ASP A 316 11.11 -4.30 -12.00
CA ASP A 316 12.28 -4.69 -12.81
C ASP A 316 12.67 -6.15 -12.69
N ARG A 317 11.77 -7.00 -12.20
CA ARG A 317 12.06 -8.44 -12.15
C ARG A 317 12.37 -9.02 -13.54
N SER A 318 11.71 -8.49 -14.59
CA SER A 318 11.98 -8.87 -15.98
C SER A 318 13.35 -8.37 -16.47
N THR A 319 13.79 -7.17 -16.06
CA THR A 319 15.11 -6.60 -16.34
C THR A 319 16.23 -7.42 -15.69
N ALA A 320 16.03 -7.89 -14.45
CA ALA A 320 16.98 -8.74 -13.73
C ALA A 320 17.11 -10.15 -14.34
N ALA A 321 16.07 -10.65 -15.00
CA ALA A 321 16.05 -11.93 -15.74
C ALA A 321 16.62 -11.83 -17.18
N GLY A 322 17.16 -10.67 -17.59
CA GLY A 322 17.74 -10.46 -18.92
C GLY A 322 16.74 -10.04 -20.01
N GLY A 323 15.51 -9.68 -19.65
CA GLY A 323 14.51 -9.15 -20.58
C GLY A 323 14.65 -7.65 -20.85
N GLN A 324 14.10 -7.18 -21.98
CA GLN A 324 13.93 -5.75 -22.24
C GLN A 324 12.70 -5.22 -21.46
N GLY A 325 12.86 -5.03 -20.15
CA GLY A 325 11.85 -4.33 -19.34
C GLY A 325 11.84 -2.84 -19.66
N HIS A 326 10.64 -2.26 -19.80
CA HIS A 326 10.47 -0.80 -19.82
C HIS A 326 10.57 -0.28 -18.39
N PHE A 327 11.64 0.46 -18.11
CA PHE A 327 11.79 1.19 -16.85
C PHE A 327 10.92 2.45 -16.94
N GLN A 328 9.78 2.48 -16.25
CA GLN A 328 9.07 3.74 -16.00
C GLN A 328 9.62 4.32 -14.69
N TRP A 329 10.33 5.45 -14.79
CA TRP A 329 10.62 6.25 -13.62
C TRP A 329 9.29 6.70 -13.01
N ALA A 330 9.21 6.72 -11.68
CA ALA A 330 8.17 7.44 -10.95
C ALA A 330 7.97 8.81 -11.63
N THR A 331 6.72 9.14 -11.93
CA THR A 331 6.38 10.31 -12.75
C THR A 331 6.84 11.60 -12.07
N HIS A 332 7.97 12.17 -12.51
CA HIS A 332 8.50 13.53 -12.37
C HIS A 332 8.48 14.26 -11.00
N TRP A 333 7.81 13.75 -9.97
CA TRP A 333 7.60 14.43 -8.68
C TRP A 333 8.56 13.93 -7.57
N ASP A 334 9.33 12.88 -7.82
CA ASP A 334 10.13 12.17 -6.80
C ASP A 334 11.65 12.24 -7.01
N VAL A 335 12.16 13.12 -7.88
CA VAL A 335 13.62 13.31 -8.00
C VAL A 335 14.09 14.22 -6.86
N PRO A 336 14.93 13.74 -5.91
CA PRO A 336 15.44 14.60 -4.85
C PRO A 336 16.29 15.74 -5.45
N PRO A 337 16.25 16.95 -4.89
CA PRO A 337 17.09 18.05 -5.35
C PRO A 337 18.57 17.67 -5.36
N GLY A 338 19.29 17.95 -6.45
CA GLY A 338 20.73 17.65 -6.60
C GLY A 338 21.08 16.36 -7.33
N MET A 339 20.10 15.66 -7.92
CA MET A 339 20.31 14.48 -8.77
C MET A 339 19.93 14.72 -10.25
N GLU A 340 19.93 15.99 -10.68
CA GLU A 340 19.58 16.40 -12.05
C GLU A 340 20.59 15.95 -13.11
N ASP A 341 21.75 15.43 -12.70
CA ASP A 341 22.88 15.07 -13.58
C ASP A 341 23.08 13.55 -13.74
N LEU A 342 22.21 12.71 -13.16
CA LEU A 342 22.33 11.23 -13.23
C LEU A 342 21.62 10.58 -14.43
N TRP A 343 21.35 11.36 -15.49
CA TRP A 343 20.62 10.96 -16.69
C TRP A 343 21.51 10.62 -17.87
#